data_AF-A0A956QL28-F1
#
_entry.id   AF-A0A956QL28-F1
#
_cell.length_a   1.000
_cell.length_b   1.000
_cell.length_c   1.000
_cell.angle_alpha   90.00
_cell.angle_beta   90.00
_cell.angle_gamma   90.00
#
_symmetry.space_group_name_H-M   'P 1'
#
loop_
_entity.id
_entity.type
_entity.pdbx_description
1 polymer ?
#
loop_
_entity_poly.entity_id
_entity_poly.type
_entity_poly.pdbx_seq_one_letter_code
_entity_poly.pdbx_strand_id
1 'polypeptide(L)'
;FFFIAVGVFYIKPENYVPFAPNGWKGIQVAAALIFFSYIGFDAVSTVAEETEDPGRNLPIGIIGSLIICTFLYVTVSGVLCGVANYTTLGTAEPMATAFDNLGLHWASGVIAAGAVIAMTAVLLVFQLGQPRIFFSMSRDGLLPEFFAKVHPIYRTPYVTTIATGVVVAIASGFLDISMVIELTNIGTLFAFVLVCIGVIILRRTKPDAERPFRTPMVPLV
;
A
#
# COMPACT_ATOMS: atom_id res chain seq x y z
N PHE A 1 -8.53 -14.10 -0.01
CA PHE A 1 -9.71 -14.99 -0.09
C PHE A 1 -9.47 -16.38 0.49
N PHE A 2 -8.43 -17.12 0.06
CA PHE A 2 -8.14 -18.47 0.60
C PHE A 2 -8.08 -18.53 2.13
N PHE A 3 -7.31 -17.62 2.76
CA PHE A 3 -7.22 -17.54 4.22
C PHE A 3 -8.59 -17.37 4.90
N ILE A 4 -9.45 -16.50 4.36
CA ILE A 4 -10.81 -16.28 4.88
C ILE A 4 -11.63 -17.57 4.75
N ALA A 5 -11.63 -18.18 3.56
CA ALA A 5 -12.44 -19.36 3.27
C ALA A 5 -12.11 -20.55 4.20
N VAL A 6 -10.83 -20.78 4.49
CA VAL A 6 -10.40 -21.86 5.38
C VAL A 6 -10.53 -21.43 6.85
N GLY A 7 -10.07 -20.21 7.18
CA GLY A 7 -9.97 -19.75 8.55
C GLY A 7 -11.31 -19.55 9.26
N VAL A 8 -12.38 -19.22 8.54
CA VAL A 8 -13.72 -19.04 9.12
C VAL A 8 -14.19 -20.28 9.89
N PHE A 9 -13.81 -21.48 9.46
CA PHE A 9 -14.19 -22.73 10.14
C PHE A 9 -13.47 -22.96 11.47
N TYR A 10 -12.40 -22.21 11.76
CA TYR A 10 -11.56 -22.38 12.94
C TYR A 10 -11.63 -21.18 13.89
N ILE A 11 -12.59 -20.28 13.70
CA ILE A 11 -12.80 -19.13 14.59
C ILE A 11 -13.26 -19.63 15.96
N LYS A 12 -12.53 -19.21 16.99
CA LYS A 12 -12.91 -19.38 18.39
C LYS A 12 -13.29 -18.01 18.95
N PRO A 13 -14.57 -17.76 19.30
CA PRO A 13 -15.01 -16.46 19.82
C PRO A 13 -14.25 -15.99 21.07
N GLU A 14 -13.70 -16.93 21.83
CA GLU A 14 -12.84 -16.70 22.99
C GLU A 14 -11.62 -15.83 22.65
N ASN A 15 -11.06 -15.94 21.44
CA ASN A 15 -9.90 -15.15 21.04
C ASN A 15 -10.22 -13.66 20.84
N TYR A 16 -11.50 -13.29 20.71
CA TYR A 16 -11.91 -11.88 20.67
C TYR A 16 -11.98 -11.23 22.06
N VAL A 17 -11.76 -11.97 23.14
CA VAL A 17 -11.82 -11.46 24.51
C VAL A 17 -10.43 -11.51 25.14
N PRO A 18 -9.85 -10.37 25.57
CA PRO A 18 -10.37 -9.01 25.45
C PRO A 18 -10.23 -8.44 24.02
N PHE A 19 -11.23 -7.69 23.55
CA PHE A 19 -11.23 -7.12 22.19
C PHE A 19 -10.20 -6.00 22.01
N ALA A 20 -10.01 -5.17 23.05
CA ALA A 20 -9.08 -4.05 23.05
C ALA A 20 -8.16 -4.14 24.29
N PRO A 21 -7.21 -5.10 24.33
CA PRO A 21 -6.33 -5.30 25.49
C PRO A 21 -5.50 -4.04 25.81
N ASN A 22 -5.11 -3.29 24.77
CA ASN A 22 -4.33 -2.06 24.87
C ASN A 22 -5.19 -0.78 24.88
N GLY A 23 -6.52 -0.93 25.02
CA GLY A 23 -7.48 0.15 24.98
C GLY A 23 -7.44 0.99 23.69
N TRP A 24 -8.02 2.20 23.76
CA TRP A 24 -8.13 3.10 22.63
C TRP A 24 -6.78 3.56 22.07
N LYS A 25 -5.78 3.76 22.95
CA LYS A 25 -4.44 4.18 22.55
C LYS A 25 -3.78 3.13 21.65
N GLY A 26 -3.95 1.84 21.96
CA GLY A 26 -3.45 0.76 21.12
C GLY A 26 -4.09 0.75 19.72
N ILE A 27 -5.39 1.02 19.64
CA ILE A 27 -6.12 1.09 18.37
C ILE A 27 -5.60 2.25 17.51
N GLN A 28 -5.34 3.42 18.10
CA GLN A 28 -4.81 4.57 17.37
C GLN A 28 -3.41 4.31 16.80
N VAL A 29 -2.52 3.70 17.59
CA VAL A 29 -1.17 3.33 17.13
C VAL A 29 -1.25 2.27 16.03
N ALA A 30 -2.10 1.25 16.20
CA ALA A 30 -2.31 0.22 15.19
C ALA A 30 -2.89 0.81 13.88
N ALA A 31 -3.80 1.78 13.96
CA ALA A 31 -4.35 2.46 12.80
C ALA A 31 -3.27 3.23 12.02
N ALA A 32 -2.34 3.87 12.72
CA ALA A 32 -1.20 4.56 12.10
C ALA A 32 -0.22 3.59 11.44
N LEU A 33 0.00 2.40 12.00
CA LEU A 33 0.87 1.38 11.42
C LEU A 33 0.22 0.70 10.20
N ILE A 34 -1.04 0.27 10.32
CA ILE A 34 -1.78 -0.44 9.26
C ILE A 34 -2.09 0.44 8.05
N PHE A 35 -1.97 1.76 8.19
CA PHE A 35 -2.00 2.69 7.06
C PHE A 35 -1.03 2.27 5.95
N PHE A 36 0.12 1.68 6.31
CA PHE A 36 1.09 1.16 5.34
C PHE A 36 0.46 0.17 4.35
N SER A 37 -0.46 -0.68 4.82
CA SER A 37 -1.15 -1.66 3.98
C SER A 37 -2.06 -1.01 2.92
N TYR A 38 -2.46 0.25 3.12
CA TYR A 38 -3.26 0.98 2.14
C TYR A 38 -2.42 1.71 1.09
N ILE A 39 -1.09 1.78 1.24
CA ILE A 39 -0.23 2.45 0.27
C ILE A 39 -0.20 1.63 -1.03
N GLY A 40 -0.34 2.29 -2.17
CA GLY A 40 -0.33 1.67 -3.50
C GLY A 40 -1.55 1.99 -4.37
N PHE A 41 -2.64 2.50 -3.81
CA PHE A 41 -3.78 2.96 -4.63
C PHE A 41 -3.38 4.11 -5.56
N ASP A 42 -2.41 4.92 -5.15
CA ASP A 42 -1.85 6.05 -5.89
C ASP A 42 -0.96 5.59 -7.05
N ALA A 43 -0.44 4.36 -7.02
CA ALA A 43 0.30 3.79 -8.15
C ALA A 43 -0.56 3.68 -9.42
N VAL A 44 -1.88 3.57 -9.29
CA VAL A 44 -2.83 3.57 -10.43
C VAL A 44 -2.70 4.87 -11.24
N SER A 45 -2.35 5.99 -10.60
CA SER A 45 -2.16 7.27 -11.29
C SER A 45 -0.91 7.30 -12.19
N THR A 46 0.07 6.41 -11.96
CA THR A 46 1.32 6.36 -12.75
C THR A 46 1.14 5.81 -14.16
N VAL A 47 0.00 5.15 -14.42
CA VAL A 47 -0.41 4.62 -15.74
C VAL A 47 -1.56 5.43 -16.33
N ALA A 48 -1.77 6.65 -15.85
CA ALA A 48 -2.80 7.55 -16.37
C ALA A 48 -2.67 7.80 -17.88
N GLU A 49 -1.44 7.90 -18.39
CA GLU A 49 -1.15 8.07 -19.83
C GLU A 49 -1.47 6.83 -20.67
N GLU A 50 -1.53 5.65 -20.03
CA GLU A 50 -1.81 4.36 -20.67
C GLU A 50 -3.29 3.94 -20.49
N THR A 51 -4.10 4.76 -19.81
CA THR A 51 -5.49 4.46 -19.47
C THR A 51 -6.45 5.05 -20.51
N GLU A 52 -7.34 4.23 -21.06
CA GLU A 52 -8.46 4.71 -21.87
C GLU A 52 -9.45 5.49 -20.99
N ASP A 53 -9.89 6.69 -21.42
CA ASP A 53 -10.72 7.62 -20.63
C ASP A 53 -10.25 7.78 -19.15
N PRO A 54 -9.07 8.38 -18.93
CA PRO A 54 -8.47 8.49 -17.61
C PRO A 54 -9.33 9.32 -16.65
N GLY A 55 -10.12 10.27 -17.18
CA GLY A 55 -10.99 11.13 -16.38
C GLY A 55 -12.05 10.38 -15.58
N ARG A 56 -12.55 9.26 -16.12
CA ARG A 56 -13.54 8.41 -15.47
C ARG A 56 -12.91 7.16 -14.84
N ASN A 57 -11.98 6.52 -15.55
CA ASN A 57 -11.47 5.20 -15.16
C ASN A 57 -10.47 5.26 -14.00
N LEU A 58 -9.64 6.31 -13.90
CA LEU A 58 -8.72 6.45 -12.76
C LEU A 58 -9.45 6.61 -11.41
N PRO A 59 -10.43 7.52 -11.26
CA PRO A 59 -11.20 7.63 -10.02
C PRO A 59 -11.88 6.33 -9.61
N ILE A 60 -12.49 5.62 -10.56
CA ILE A 60 -13.17 4.34 -10.31
C ILE A 60 -12.15 3.29 -9.86
N GLY A 61 -10.98 3.21 -10.51
CA GLY A 61 -9.91 2.30 -10.13
C GLY A 61 -9.38 2.56 -8.73
N ILE A 62 -9.09 3.82 -8.40
CA ILE A 62 -8.56 4.21 -7.08
C ILE A 62 -9.58 3.96 -5.98
N ILE A 63 -10.82 4.45 -6.11
CA ILE A 63 -11.84 4.32 -5.07
C ILE A 63 -12.31 2.87 -4.96
N GLY A 64 -12.54 2.20 -6.09
CA GLY A 64 -12.99 0.81 -6.13
C GLY A 64 -11.98 -0.14 -5.51
N SER A 65 -10.69 -0.01 -5.85
CA SER A 65 -9.64 -0.83 -5.24
C SER A 65 -9.55 -0.59 -3.73
N LEU A 66 -9.61 0.67 -3.27
CA LEU A 66 -9.54 1.00 -1.85
C LEU A 66 -10.72 0.41 -1.06
N ILE A 67 -11.95 0.48 -1.58
CA ILE A 67 -13.12 -0.11 -0.92
C ILE A 67 -12.99 -1.63 -0.82
N ILE A 68 -12.59 -2.30 -1.92
CA ILE A 68 -12.41 -3.75 -1.94
C ILE A 68 -11.31 -4.18 -0.97
N CYS A 69 -10.16 -3.50 -0.98
CA CYS A 69 -9.05 -3.76 -0.06
C CYS A 69 -9.45 -3.53 1.40
N THR A 70 -10.18 -2.46 1.70
CA THR A 70 -10.71 -2.21 3.05
C THR A 70 -11.55 -3.37 3.55
N PHE A 71 -12.51 -3.82 2.75
CA PHE A 71 -13.38 -4.94 3.12
C PHE A 71 -12.58 -6.22 3.36
N LEU A 72 -11.59 -6.49 2.50
CA LEU A 72 -10.70 -7.63 2.66
C LEU A 72 -9.84 -7.54 3.92
N TYR A 73 -9.25 -6.39 4.22
CA TYR A 73 -8.40 -6.20 5.40
C TYR A 73 -9.19 -6.34 6.70
N VAL A 74 -10.41 -5.79 6.76
CA VAL A 74 -11.29 -5.96 7.92
C VAL A 74 -11.67 -7.43 8.09
N THR A 75 -12.05 -8.10 7.01
CA THR A 75 -12.45 -9.52 7.06
C THR A 75 -11.28 -10.42 7.43
N VAL A 76 -10.10 -10.24 6.84
CA VAL A 76 -8.89 -11.01 7.16
C VAL A 76 -8.49 -10.79 8.61
N SER A 77 -8.45 -9.55 9.10
CA SER A 77 -8.13 -9.24 10.50
C SER A 77 -9.12 -9.89 11.46
N GLY A 78 -10.41 -9.83 11.13
CA GLY A 78 -11.47 -10.48 11.92
C GLY A 78 -11.28 -11.99 12.02
N VAL A 79 -11.02 -12.66 10.89
CA VAL A 79 -10.76 -14.11 10.87
C VAL A 79 -9.47 -14.45 11.60
N LEU A 80 -8.39 -13.69 11.37
CA LEU A 80 -7.07 -13.95 11.94
C LEU A 80 -7.10 -13.88 13.48
N CYS A 81 -7.69 -12.81 14.04
CA CYS A 81 -7.87 -12.67 15.47
C CYS A 81 -8.85 -13.68 16.06
N GLY A 82 -9.77 -14.23 15.26
CA GLY A 82 -10.67 -15.31 15.69
C GLY A 82 -9.98 -16.68 15.71
N VAL A 83 -9.07 -16.92 14.78
CA VAL A 83 -8.36 -18.19 14.60
C VAL A 83 -7.22 -18.36 15.61
N ALA A 84 -6.46 -17.29 15.87
CA ALA A 84 -5.29 -17.32 16.74
C ALA A 84 -5.30 -16.15 17.73
N ASN A 85 -4.76 -16.39 18.93
CA ASN A 85 -4.65 -15.36 19.95
C ASN A 85 -3.65 -14.28 19.51
N TYR A 86 -4.00 -13.01 19.69
CA TYR A 86 -3.20 -11.86 19.26
C TYR A 86 -1.74 -11.88 19.76
N THR A 87 -1.47 -12.51 20.90
CA THR A 87 -0.12 -12.66 21.47
C THR A 87 0.80 -13.57 20.64
N THR A 88 0.22 -14.48 19.86
CA THR A 88 0.95 -15.43 19.00
C THR A 88 1.17 -14.91 17.57
N LEU A 89 0.58 -13.75 17.23
CA LEU A 89 0.61 -13.18 15.88
C LEU A 89 1.78 -12.23 15.63
N GLY A 90 2.66 -11.98 16.62
CA GLY A 90 3.84 -11.12 16.48
C GLY A 90 4.98 -11.75 15.66
N THR A 91 4.67 -12.53 14.63
CA THR A 91 5.63 -13.21 13.75
C THR A 91 5.74 -12.49 12.40
N ALA A 92 6.77 -12.82 11.62
CA ALA A 92 6.94 -12.25 10.28
C ALA A 92 5.79 -12.62 9.32
N GLU A 93 5.17 -13.78 9.51
CA GLU A 93 4.10 -14.31 8.65
C GLU A 93 2.87 -14.74 9.48
N PRO A 94 2.12 -13.80 10.06
CA PRO A 94 1.08 -14.10 11.04
C PRO A 94 -0.05 -14.99 10.49
N MET A 95 -0.40 -14.86 9.21
CA MET A 95 -1.43 -15.68 8.58
C MET A 95 -1.01 -17.15 8.41
N ALA A 96 0.26 -17.40 8.10
CA ALA A 96 0.81 -18.74 7.97
C ALA A 96 0.94 -19.38 9.36
N THR A 97 1.52 -18.65 10.32
CA THR A 97 1.63 -19.04 11.73
C THR A 97 0.28 -19.43 12.34
N ALA A 98 -0.79 -18.69 12.01
CA ALA A 98 -2.14 -18.99 12.52
C ALA A 98 -2.64 -20.39 12.08
N PHE A 99 -2.31 -20.83 10.86
CA PHE A 99 -2.68 -22.17 10.37
C PHE A 99 -1.71 -23.25 10.85
N ASP A 100 -0.42 -22.95 10.99
CA ASP A 100 0.54 -23.89 11.57
C ASP A 100 0.21 -24.22 13.03
N ASN A 101 -0.22 -23.24 13.82
CA ASN A 101 -0.66 -23.45 15.20
C ASN A 101 -1.91 -24.35 15.30
N LEU A 102 -2.66 -24.51 14.21
CA LEU A 102 -3.81 -25.43 14.11
C LEU A 102 -3.43 -26.81 13.53
N GLY A 103 -2.15 -27.04 13.19
CA GLY A 103 -1.69 -28.25 12.51
C GLY A 103 -2.03 -28.31 11.02
N LEU A 104 -2.48 -27.21 10.42
CA LEU A 104 -2.84 -27.11 9.00
C LEU A 104 -1.63 -26.70 8.15
N HIS A 105 -0.54 -27.46 8.23
CA HIS A 105 0.72 -27.15 7.54
C HIS A 105 0.57 -27.01 6.02
N TRP A 106 -0.35 -27.77 5.41
CA TRP A 106 -0.64 -27.66 3.98
C TRP A 106 -1.24 -26.28 3.63
N ALA A 107 -2.11 -25.74 4.48
CA ALA A 107 -2.75 -24.45 4.27
C ALA A 107 -1.76 -23.30 4.55
N SER A 108 -0.89 -23.46 5.56
CA SER A 108 0.23 -22.54 5.80
C SER A 108 1.14 -22.45 4.57
N GLY A 109 1.56 -23.59 4.02
CA GLY A 109 2.41 -23.63 2.82
C GLY A 109 1.80 -22.95 1.59
N VAL A 110 0.49 -23.11 1.38
CA VAL A 110 -0.24 -22.40 0.29
C VAL A 110 -0.23 -20.89 0.50
N ILE A 111 -0.42 -20.43 1.73
CA ILE A 111 -0.38 -19.00 2.06
C ILE A 111 1.02 -18.43 1.89
N ALA A 112 2.05 -19.10 2.41
CA ALA A 112 3.43 -18.66 2.28
C ALA A 112 3.84 -18.56 0.81
N ALA A 113 3.53 -19.57 -0.01
CA ALA A 113 3.79 -19.54 -1.45
C ALA A 113 3.05 -18.38 -2.15
N GLY A 114 1.77 -18.16 -1.81
CA GLY A 114 0.98 -17.05 -2.32
C GLY A 114 1.54 -15.68 -1.90
N ALA A 115 2.03 -15.56 -0.66
CA ALA A 115 2.63 -14.35 -0.13
C ALA A 115 3.91 -13.97 -0.89
N VAL A 116 4.79 -14.93 -1.18
CA VAL A 116 6.00 -14.68 -1.97
C VAL A 116 5.67 -14.13 -3.36
N ILE A 117 4.69 -14.73 -4.05
CA ILE A 117 4.25 -14.28 -5.37
C ILE A 117 3.65 -12.87 -5.29
N ALA A 118 2.77 -12.63 -4.31
CA ALA A 118 2.11 -11.34 -4.12
C ALA A 118 3.12 -10.23 -3.77
N MET A 119 4.05 -10.49 -2.85
CA MET A 119 5.10 -9.54 -2.47
C MET A 119 5.99 -9.20 -3.66
N THR A 120 6.33 -10.18 -4.49
CA THR A 120 7.12 -9.94 -5.72
C THR A 120 6.39 -9.00 -6.67
N ALA A 121 5.08 -9.18 -6.86
CA ALA A 121 4.27 -8.29 -7.70
C ALA A 121 4.23 -6.86 -7.13
N VAL A 122 4.04 -6.71 -5.82
CA VAL A 122 4.03 -5.39 -5.15
C VAL A 122 5.38 -4.69 -5.29
N LEU A 123 6.48 -5.41 -5.08
CA LEU A 123 7.83 -4.88 -5.26
C LEU A 123 8.06 -4.38 -6.70
N LEU A 124 7.60 -5.13 -7.70
CA LEU A 124 7.69 -4.70 -9.10
C LEU A 124 6.91 -3.42 -9.36
N VAL A 125 5.68 -3.30 -8.84
CA VAL A 125 4.86 -2.07 -9.01
C VAL A 125 5.58 -0.85 -8.43
N PHE A 126 6.12 -0.94 -7.22
CA PHE A 126 6.85 0.17 -6.62
C PHE A 126 8.17 0.48 -7.33
N GLN A 127 8.89 -0.56 -7.77
CA GLN A 127 10.14 -0.39 -8.51
C GLN A 127 9.91 0.17 -9.93
N LEU A 128 8.71 0.04 -10.50
CA LEU A 128 8.32 0.70 -11.74
C LEU A 128 7.89 2.16 -11.53
N GLY A 129 7.18 2.45 -10.44
CA GLY A 129 6.72 3.80 -10.12
C GLY A 129 7.85 4.77 -9.81
N GLN A 130 8.82 4.34 -8.99
CA GLN A 130 9.89 5.23 -8.50
C GLN A 130 10.78 5.81 -9.63
N PRO A 131 11.27 5.03 -10.62
CA PRO A 131 12.04 5.57 -11.75
C PRO A 131 11.24 6.56 -12.60
N ARG A 132 9.93 6.37 -12.77
CA ARG A 132 9.06 7.29 -13.54
C ARG A 132 8.93 8.65 -12.85
N ILE A 133 8.82 8.67 -11.51
CA ILE A 133 8.79 9.91 -10.74
C ILE A 133 10.11 10.67 -10.88
N PHE A 134 11.25 9.99 -10.70
CA PHE A 134 12.56 10.62 -10.85
C PHE A 134 12.82 11.12 -12.28
N PHE A 135 12.34 10.38 -13.28
CA PHE A 135 12.39 10.81 -14.67
C PHE A 135 11.60 12.12 -14.89
N SER A 136 10.36 12.22 -14.38
CA SER A 136 9.58 13.46 -14.48
C SER A 136 10.24 14.62 -13.72
N MET A 137 10.73 14.39 -12.49
CA MET A 137 11.43 15.41 -11.71
C MET A 137 12.70 15.92 -12.41
N SER A 138 13.45 15.03 -13.07
CA SER A 138 14.64 15.40 -13.84
C SER A 138 14.26 16.19 -15.09
N ARG A 139 13.19 15.80 -15.80
CA ARG A 139 12.64 16.56 -16.93
C ARG A 139 12.20 17.98 -16.51
N ASP A 140 11.65 18.11 -15.31
CA ASP A 140 11.19 19.38 -14.75
C ASP A 140 12.35 20.21 -14.13
N GLY A 141 13.60 19.75 -14.24
CA GLY A 141 14.81 20.46 -13.79
C GLY A 141 15.09 20.38 -12.28
N LEU A 142 14.32 19.59 -11.53
CA LEU A 142 14.48 19.41 -10.08
C LEU A 142 15.58 18.42 -9.70
N LEU A 143 15.98 17.55 -10.63
CA LEU A 143 17.07 16.57 -10.47
C LEU A 143 18.07 16.67 -11.63
N PRO A 144 19.35 16.30 -11.42
CA PRO A 144 20.36 16.29 -12.49
C PRO A 144 19.91 15.53 -13.75
N GLU A 145 20.20 16.07 -14.93
CA GLU A 145 19.76 15.51 -16.23
C GLU A 145 20.17 14.06 -16.48
N PHE A 146 21.20 13.57 -15.78
CA PHE A 146 21.61 12.17 -15.84
C PHE A 146 20.48 11.20 -15.45
N PHE A 147 19.56 11.60 -14.57
CA PHE A 147 18.40 10.79 -14.18
C PHE A 147 17.31 10.72 -15.25
N ALA A 148 17.34 11.61 -16.26
CA ALA A 148 16.46 11.55 -17.42
C ALA A 148 17.00 10.64 -18.56
N LYS A 149 18.16 9.99 -18.40
CA LYS A 149 18.71 9.12 -19.45
C LYS A 149 17.86 7.86 -19.64
N VAL A 150 17.36 7.71 -20.86
CA VAL A 150 16.55 6.56 -21.30
C VAL A 150 17.43 5.59 -22.08
N HIS A 151 17.22 4.29 -21.87
CA HIS A 151 17.96 3.24 -22.58
C HIS A 151 17.59 3.22 -24.07
N PRO A 152 18.57 3.20 -25.01
CA PRO A 152 18.30 3.35 -26.45
C PRO A 152 17.43 2.24 -27.06
N ILE A 153 17.56 1.01 -26.57
CA ILE A 153 16.78 -0.16 -27.05
C ILE A 153 15.46 -0.30 -26.27
N TYR A 154 15.53 -0.50 -24.95
CA TYR A 154 14.36 -0.76 -24.11
C TYR A 154 13.49 0.45 -23.80
N ARG A 155 13.95 1.67 -24.09
CA ARG A 155 13.24 2.93 -23.83
C ARG A 155 12.82 3.12 -22.35
N THR A 156 13.59 2.54 -21.42
CA THR A 156 13.35 2.65 -19.97
C THR A 156 14.41 3.52 -19.28
N PRO A 157 14.06 4.20 -18.17
CA PRO A 157 15.01 5.01 -17.40
C PRO A 157 15.93 4.09 -16.57
N TYR A 158 16.96 3.54 -17.21
CA TYR A 158 17.81 2.49 -16.64
C TYR A 158 18.70 3.00 -15.48
N VAL A 159 19.14 4.26 -15.56
CA VAL A 159 20.00 4.88 -14.53
C VAL A 159 19.27 4.98 -13.20
N THR A 160 18.06 5.56 -13.19
CA THR A 160 17.23 5.67 -11.98
C THR A 160 16.84 4.31 -11.45
N THR A 161 16.52 3.36 -12.34
CA THR A 161 16.18 1.97 -11.95
C THR A 161 17.33 1.29 -11.22
N ILE A 162 18.56 1.34 -11.75
CA ILE A 162 19.73 0.72 -11.10
C ILE A 162 20.07 1.45 -9.80
N ALA A 163 20.11 2.79 -9.82
CA ALA A 163 20.47 3.57 -8.64
C ALA A 163 19.49 3.32 -7.48
N THR A 164 18.19 3.40 -7.74
CA THR A 164 17.15 3.16 -6.73
C THR A 164 17.15 1.70 -6.28
N GLY A 165 17.29 0.74 -7.20
CA GLY A 165 17.37 -0.68 -6.86
C GLY A 165 18.56 -1.01 -5.95
N VAL A 166 19.74 -0.43 -6.20
CA VAL A 166 20.91 -0.59 -5.31
C VAL A 166 20.64 0.01 -3.93
N VAL A 167 20.05 1.20 -3.86
CA VAL A 167 19.70 1.85 -2.58
C VAL A 167 18.70 1.02 -1.81
N VAL A 168 17.64 0.52 -2.46
CA VAL A 168 16.62 -0.34 -1.85
C VAL A 168 17.23 -1.66 -1.40
N ALA A 169 18.11 -2.28 -2.20
CA ALA A 169 18.79 -3.52 -1.85
C ALA A 169 19.64 -3.36 -0.59
N ILE A 170 20.45 -2.29 -0.51
CA ILE A 170 21.24 -1.98 0.68
C ILE A 170 20.30 -1.70 1.87
N ALA A 171 19.33 -0.81 1.71
CA ALA A 171 18.40 -0.45 2.78
C ALA A 171 17.66 -1.68 3.34
N SER A 172 17.19 -2.57 2.47
CA SER A 172 16.47 -3.80 2.86
C SER A 172 17.33 -4.80 3.65
N GLY A 173 18.65 -4.77 3.47
CA GLY A 173 19.57 -5.64 4.22
C GLY A 173 19.99 -5.09 5.59
N PHE A 174 19.83 -3.78 5.83
CA PHE A 174 20.34 -3.13 7.05
C PHE A 174 19.28 -2.45 7.92
N LEU A 175 18.10 -2.13 7.37
CA LEU A 175 17.05 -1.42 8.11
C LEU A 175 16.00 -2.39 8.67
N ASP A 176 15.52 -2.08 9.88
CA ASP A 176 14.40 -2.80 10.49
C ASP A 176 13.08 -2.47 9.77
N ILE A 177 12.25 -3.49 9.53
CA ILE A 177 10.97 -3.34 8.84
C ILE A 177 10.04 -2.36 9.56
N SER A 178 10.05 -2.34 10.89
CA SER A 178 9.20 -1.45 11.69
C SER A 178 9.59 0.01 11.46
N MET A 179 10.91 0.28 11.45
CA MET A 179 11.43 1.62 11.16
C MET A 179 11.08 2.06 9.73
N VAL A 180 11.18 1.16 8.74
CA VAL A 180 10.83 1.46 7.35
C VAL A 180 9.33 1.76 7.22
N ILE A 181 8.46 1.00 7.90
CA ILE A 181 7.01 1.24 7.92
C ILE A 181 6.70 2.60 8.52
N GLU A 182 7.29 2.94 9.68
CA GLU A 182 7.06 4.23 10.33
C GLU A 182 7.50 5.41 9.46
N LEU A 183 8.70 5.35 8.89
CA LEU A 183 9.22 6.39 7.99
C LEU A 183 8.36 6.55 6.74
N THR A 184 7.93 5.43 6.14
CA THR A 184 7.07 5.45 4.95
C THR A 184 5.71 6.07 5.29
N ASN A 185 5.10 5.68 6.41
CA ASN A 185 3.81 6.22 6.81
C ASN A 185 3.87 7.73 7.07
N ILE A 186 4.90 8.21 7.76
CA ILE A 186 5.09 9.65 7.99
C ILE A 186 5.20 10.40 6.66
N GLY A 187 6.04 9.91 5.74
CA GLY A 187 6.23 10.53 4.43
C GLY A 187 4.95 10.57 3.58
N THR A 188 4.25 9.43 3.49
CA THR A 188 3.02 9.32 2.69
C THR A 188 1.87 10.11 3.29
N LEU A 189 1.69 10.09 4.63
CA LEU A 189 0.67 10.92 5.29
C LEU A 189 0.94 12.40 5.06
N PHE A 190 2.19 12.83 5.14
CA PHE A 190 2.56 14.22 4.85
C PHE A 190 2.22 14.59 3.39
N ALA A 191 2.56 13.73 2.43
CA ALA A 191 2.19 13.93 1.04
C ALA A 191 0.67 14.01 0.85
N PHE A 192 -0.12 13.16 1.50
CA PHE A 192 -1.57 13.17 1.41
C PHE A 192 -2.19 14.45 2.00
N VAL A 193 -1.65 14.95 3.12
CA VAL A 193 -2.06 16.24 3.67
C VAL A 193 -1.82 17.36 2.65
N LEU A 194 -0.65 17.39 2.01
CA LEU A 194 -0.35 18.37 0.97
C LEU A 194 -1.28 18.25 -0.24
N VAL A 195 -1.61 17.04 -0.69
CA VAL A 195 -2.56 16.81 -1.80
C VAL A 195 -3.96 17.31 -1.41
N CYS A 196 -4.45 16.98 -0.21
CA CYS A 196 -5.74 17.45 0.28
C CYS A 196 -5.82 18.98 0.35
N ILE A 197 -4.77 19.63 0.86
CA ILE A 197 -4.66 21.10 0.87
C ILE A 197 -4.59 21.64 -0.56
N GLY A 198 -3.83 20.99 -1.44
CA GLY A 198 -3.70 21.35 -2.85
C GLY A 198 -5.04 21.36 -3.58
N VAL A 199 -5.91 20.38 -3.33
CA VAL A 199 -7.27 20.33 -3.89
C VAL A 199 -8.11 21.53 -3.42
N ILE A 200 -8.01 21.91 -2.14
CA ILE A 200 -8.72 23.09 -1.60
C ILE A 200 -8.21 24.38 -2.26
N ILE A 201 -6.89 24.52 -2.41
CA ILE A 201 -6.27 25.69 -3.05
C ILE A 201 -6.68 25.76 -4.53
N LEU A 202 -6.61 24.64 -5.26
CA LEU A 202 -6.95 24.56 -6.68
C LEU A 202 -8.41 24.94 -6.93
N ARG A 203 -9.32 24.62 -5.99
CA ARG A 203 -10.72 25.07 -6.07
C ARG A 203 -10.87 26.58 -6.02
N ARG A 204 -10.01 27.29 -5.29
CA ARG A 204 -10.03 28.76 -5.19
C ARG A 204 -9.27 29.45 -6.32
N THR A 205 -8.14 28.92 -6.74
CA THR A 205 -7.26 29.58 -7.72
C THR A 205 -7.66 29.32 -9.17
N LYS A 206 -8.22 28.14 -9.48
CA LYS A 206 -8.68 27.76 -10.83
C LYS A 206 -10.08 27.15 -10.76
N PRO A 207 -11.13 27.94 -10.46
CA PRO A 207 -12.49 27.44 -10.31
C PRO A 207 -13.05 26.84 -11.61
N ASP A 208 -12.71 27.42 -12.75
CA ASP A 208 -13.27 27.06 -14.07
C ASP A 208 -12.52 25.93 -14.79
N ALA A 209 -11.51 25.33 -14.14
CA ALA A 209 -10.79 24.20 -14.72
C ALA A 209 -11.73 23.00 -14.92
N GLU A 210 -11.60 22.33 -16.06
CA GLU A 210 -12.35 21.10 -16.34
C GLU A 210 -11.95 20.00 -15.35
N ARG A 211 -12.95 19.36 -14.73
CA ARG A 211 -12.75 18.34 -13.68
C ARG A 211 -13.62 17.13 -13.99
N PRO A 212 -13.05 16.09 -14.64
CA PRO A 212 -13.76 14.85 -14.94
C PRO A 212 -14.32 14.16 -13.68
N PHE A 213 -13.61 14.28 -12.57
CA PHE A 213 -14.06 13.87 -11.24
C PHE A 213 -13.96 15.01 -10.24
N ARG A 214 -14.98 15.17 -9.40
CA ARG A 214 -15.01 16.15 -8.31
C ARG A 214 -15.15 15.41 -7.00
N THR A 215 -14.20 15.64 -6.10
CA THR A 215 -14.32 15.17 -4.72
C THR A 215 -15.60 15.72 -4.09
N PRO A 216 -16.44 14.87 -3.48
CA PRO A 216 -17.62 15.36 -2.80
C PRO A 216 -17.21 16.26 -1.62
N MET A 217 -17.93 17.37 -1.43
CA MET A 217 -17.90 18.20 -0.21
C MET A 217 -16.57 18.92 0.15
N VAL A 218 -15.95 19.68 -0.77
CA VAL A 218 -14.73 20.49 -0.45
C VAL A 218 -15.01 22.00 -0.54
N PRO A 219 -14.87 22.82 0.54
CA PRO A 219 -14.58 22.53 1.96
C PRO A 219 -15.86 22.63 2.82
N LEU A 220 -16.73 21.61 2.70
CA LEU A 220 -18.16 21.57 3.07
C LEU A 220 -19.06 22.43 2.16
N VAL A 221 -19.73 21.69 1.26
CA VAL A 221 -20.50 22.06 0.04
C VAL A 221 -19.63 22.63 -1.09
#